data_AF-A0A5M8QLI1-F1
#
_entry.id   AF-A0A5M8QLI1-F1
#
_cell.length_a   1.000
_cell.length_b   1.000
_cell.length_c   1.000
_cell.angle_alpha   90.00
_cell.angle_beta   90.00
_cell.angle_gamma   90.00
#
_symmetry.space_group_name_H-M   'P 1'
#
loop_
_entity.id
_entity.type
_entity.pdbx_description
1 polymer ?
#
loop_
_entity_poly.entity_id
_entity_poly.type
_entity_poly.pdbx_seq_one_letter_code
_entity_poly.pdbx_strand_id
1 'polypeptide(L)'
;MKAALYLRVSTTKQNTDPQLSELSRLGRDSMDVSNIILELGELGVCTQVVNKNLRSLNRQRRKNSVTMMILGILAHLAEMEQEIIVERIILGQQEAQCQGKHISRPEGSVKGVEQFLKENRKVVEFLRHGGFSIREIATLCYVSAKTVMNAKHAISAESAVSATAVRPGIG
;
A
#
# COMPACT_ATOMS: atom_id res chain seq x y z
N MET A 1 19.42 5.49 -9.40
CA MET A 1 20.46 4.52 -9.81
C MET A 1 20.02 3.13 -9.37
N LYS A 2 19.85 2.15 -10.28
CA LYS A 2 19.57 0.75 -9.90
C LYS A 2 20.89 0.07 -9.50
N ALA A 3 21.21 0.08 -8.21
CA ALA A 3 22.28 -0.74 -7.69
C ALA A 3 21.75 -2.17 -7.51
N ALA A 4 22.13 -3.09 -8.41
CA ALA A 4 21.90 -4.52 -8.21
C ALA A 4 22.80 -4.98 -7.04
N LEU A 5 22.23 -4.96 -5.83
CA LEU A 5 22.82 -5.55 -4.64
C LEU A 5 22.49 -7.05 -4.67
N TYR A 6 23.47 -7.85 -5.03
CA TYR A 6 23.36 -9.30 -4.94
C TYR A 6 23.69 -9.72 -3.52
N LEU A 7 22.80 -10.42 -2.81
CA LEU A 7 23.04 -10.93 -1.46
C LEU A 7 23.30 -12.43 -1.55
N ARG A 8 24.52 -12.89 -1.24
CA ARG A 8 24.80 -14.33 -1.10
C ARG A 8 24.60 -14.73 0.36
N VAL A 9 23.61 -15.58 0.64
CA VAL A 9 23.40 -16.19 1.97
C VAL A 9 24.04 -17.58 1.96
N SER A 10 24.99 -17.85 2.87
CA SER A 10 25.60 -19.17 3.02
C SER A 10 25.42 -19.69 4.44
N THR A 11 24.57 -20.70 4.62
CA THR A 11 24.49 -21.53 5.83
C THR A 11 25.04 -22.94 5.56
N THR A 12 25.45 -23.62 6.61
CA THR A 12 26.36 -24.79 6.65
C THR A 12 25.82 -26.13 6.11
N LYS A 13 24.66 -26.16 5.45
CA LYS A 13 24.19 -27.33 4.69
C LYS A 13 23.88 -26.90 3.25
N GLN A 14 24.55 -27.57 2.31
CA GLN A 14 24.32 -27.59 0.87
C GLN A 14 23.20 -26.65 0.34
N ASN A 15 23.55 -25.50 -0.19
CA ASN A 15 23.65 -25.26 -1.63
C ASN A 15 24.21 -23.84 -1.83
N THR A 16 25.09 -23.68 -2.80
CA THR A 16 25.37 -22.33 -3.31
C THR A 16 24.12 -21.91 -4.07
N ASP A 17 23.79 -20.62 -4.09
CA ASP A 17 22.67 -20.02 -4.84
C ASP A 17 21.32 -20.01 -4.08
N PRO A 18 21.08 -18.91 -3.35
CA PRO A 18 20.14 -17.95 -3.90
C PRO A 18 20.87 -16.67 -4.29
N GLN A 19 21.10 -16.51 -5.59
CA GLN A 19 21.50 -15.23 -6.16
C GLN A 19 20.24 -14.35 -6.18
N LEU A 20 19.97 -13.63 -5.09
CA LEU A 20 18.95 -12.58 -5.14
C LEU A 20 19.52 -11.46 -6.01
N SER A 21 19.09 -11.36 -7.25
CA SER A 21 19.63 -10.41 -8.24
C SER A 21 19.29 -8.95 -7.92
N GLU A 22 18.32 -8.72 -7.03
CA GLU A 22 17.79 -7.40 -6.71
C GLU A 22 17.45 -7.31 -5.21
N LEU A 23 17.99 -6.28 -4.55
CA LEU A 23 17.70 -5.93 -3.15
C LEU A 23 16.21 -5.63 -2.90
N SER A 24 15.50 -5.18 -3.95
CA SER A 24 14.06 -4.94 -3.95
C SER A 24 13.20 -6.19 -3.67
N ARG A 25 13.80 -7.39 -3.70
CA ARG A 25 13.14 -8.64 -3.33
C ARG A 25 13.36 -9.03 -1.87
N LEU A 26 14.18 -8.28 -1.14
CA LEU A 26 14.50 -8.55 0.26
C LEU A 26 13.53 -7.86 1.21
N GLY A 27 13.07 -6.64 0.90
CA GLY A 27 12.14 -5.88 1.74
C GLY A 27 11.30 -4.89 0.92
N ARG A 28 10.24 -4.35 1.52
CA ARG A 28 9.33 -3.41 0.83
C ARG A 28 9.89 -1.98 0.81
N ASP A 29 10.70 -1.64 1.81
CA ASP A 29 11.39 -0.36 1.92
C ASP A 29 12.88 -0.54 2.28
N SER A 30 13.64 0.56 2.32
CA SER A 30 15.07 0.56 2.65
C SER A 30 15.35 0.18 4.11
N MET A 31 14.43 0.49 5.02
CA MET A 31 14.56 0.19 6.45
C MET A 31 14.37 -1.30 6.71
N ASP A 32 13.35 -1.91 6.12
CA ASP A 32 13.09 -3.34 6.08
C ASP A 32 14.34 -4.10 5.61
N VAL A 33 14.92 -3.65 4.50
CA VAL A 33 16.14 -4.26 3.94
C VAL A 33 17.31 -4.15 4.91
N SER A 34 17.50 -3.00 5.56
CA SER A 34 18.58 -2.78 6.54
C SER A 34 18.41 -3.68 7.77
N ASN A 35 17.19 -3.76 8.30
CA ASN A 35 16.84 -4.61 9.45
C ASN A 35 17.10 -6.09 9.15
N ILE A 36 16.67 -6.57 7.97
CA ILE A 36 16.92 -7.95 7.54
C ILE A 36 18.43 -8.24 7.44
N ILE A 37 19.24 -7.30 6.94
CA ILE A 37 20.69 -7.47 6.87
C ILE A 37 21.31 -7.55 8.27
N LEU A 38 20.82 -6.77 9.23
CA LEU A 38 21.27 -6.78 10.62
C LEU A 38 20.92 -8.10 11.31
N GLU A 39 19.67 -8.55 11.19
CA GLU A 39 19.18 -9.83 11.74
C GLU A 39 19.98 -11.01 11.18
N LEU A 40 20.24 -11.02 9.86
CA LEU A 40 21.08 -12.03 9.22
C LEU A 40 22.52 -12.00 9.77
N GLY A 41 23.05 -10.82 10.04
CA GLY A 41 24.36 -10.65 10.67
C GLY A 41 24.43 -11.24 12.09
N GLU A 42 23.37 -11.09 12.89
CA GLU A 42 23.25 -11.70 14.22
C GLU A 42 23.21 -13.22 14.16
N LEU A 43 22.55 -13.78 13.13
CA LEU A 43 22.51 -15.20 12.85
C LEU A 43 23.82 -15.76 12.24
N GLY A 44 24.86 -14.93 12.11
CA GLY A 44 26.16 -15.32 11.56
C GLY A 44 26.16 -15.53 10.04
N VAL A 45 25.14 -15.03 9.35
CA VAL A 45 25.02 -15.10 7.89
C VAL A 45 25.81 -13.95 7.26
N CYS A 46 26.79 -14.30 6.43
CA CYS A 46 27.58 -13.31 5.69
C CYS A 46 26.80 -12.75 4.50
N THR A 47 26.34 -11.52 4.59
CA THR A 47 25.78 -10.78 3.46
C THR A 47 26.89 -10.14 2.62
N GLN A 48 27.11 -10.62 1.41
CA GLN A 48 28.09 -10.05 0.48
C GLN A 48 27.37 -9.38 -0.68
N VAL A 49 27.70 -8.12 -0.97
CA VAL A 49 27.30 -7.43 -2.21
C VAL A 49 28.25 -7.87 -3.32
N VAL A 50 27.75 -8.51 -4.39
CA VAL A 50 28.64 -9.07 -5.43
C VAL A 50 29.25 -8.01 -6.35
N ASN A 51 28.57 -6.87 -6.55
CA ASN A 51 29.01 -5.84 -7.52
C ASN A 51 30.06 -4.86 -6.95
N LYS A 52 30.22 -4.81 -5.63
CA LYS A 52 31.25 -4.02 -4.93
C LYS A 52 31.87 -4.99 -3.94
N ASN A 53 33.19 -5.24 -3.95
CA ASN A 53 33.90 -6.20 -3.08
C ASN A 53 33.78 -5.95 -1.54
N LEU A 54 32.75 -5.24 -1.10
CA LEU A 54 32.32 -4.98 0.27
C LEU A 54 31.68 -6.25 0.86
N ARG A 55 32.30 -6.75 1.93
CA ARG A 55 31.81 -7.90 2.70
C ARG A 55 31.48 -7.45 4.12
N SER A 56 30.27 -7.75 4.60
CA SER A 56 29.87 -7.43 5.98
C SER A 56 30.73 -8.14 7.02
N LEU A 57 31.15 -9.38 6.71
CA LEU A 57 32.06 -10.19 7.52
C LEU A 57 33.40 -10.38 6.81
N ASN A 58 34.49 -10.35 7.57
CA ASN A 58 35.84 -10.68 7.11
C ASN A 58 36.02 -12.22 6.97
N ARG A 59 37.18 -12.68 6.46
CA ARG A 59 37.47 -14.13 6.30
C ARG A 59 37.39 -14.92 7.62
N GLN A 60 37.54 -14.25 8.76
CA GLN A 60 37.44 -14.82 10.11
C GLN A 60 36.03 -14.67 10.71
N ARG A 61 35.02 -14.33 9.90
CA ARG A 61 33.62 -14.10 10.32
C ARG A 61 33.43 -12.99 11.37
N ARG A 62 34.38 -12.06 11.48
CA ARG A 62 34.20 -10.84 12.28
C ARG A 62 33.68 -9.70 11.42
N LYS A 63 32.84 -8.85 11.99
CA LYS A 63 32.33 -7.64 11.32
C LYS A 63 33.49 -6.81 10.78
N ASN A 64 33.42 -6.42 9.51
CA ASN A 64 34.40 -5.51 8.92
C ASN A 64 33.98 -4.06 9.20
N SER A 65 34.65 -3.39 10.15
CA SER A 65 34.29 -2.04 10.59
C SER A 65 34.26 -1.01 9.46
N VAL A 66 35.17 -1.13 8.48
CA VAL A 66 35.21 -0.20 7.32
C VAL A 66 34.00 -0.43 6.41
N THR A 67 33.65 -1.69 6.14
CA THR A 67 32.46 -2.00 5.33
C THR A 67 31.17 -1.62 6.05
N MET A 68 31.08 -1.85 7.36
CA MET A 68 29.94 -1.43 8.17
C MET A 68 29.76 0.09 8.16
N MET A 69 30.86 0.85 8.28
CA MET A 69 30.83 2.32 8.19
C MET A 69 30.35 2.80 6.82
N ILE A 70 30.88 2.24 5.73
CA ILE A 70 30.46 2.59 4.36
C ILE A 70 28.98 2.26 4.15
N LEU A 71 28.51 1.11 4.62
CA LEU A 71 27.10 0.74 4.54
C LEU A 71 26.21 1.69 5.36
N GLY A 72 26.64 2.09 6.55
CA GLY A 72 25.93 3.08 7.36
C GLY A 72 25.80 4.44 6.65
N ILE A 73 26.89 4.95 6.09
CA ILE A 73 26.88 6.20 5.32
C ILE A 73 25.93 6.10 4.11
N LEU A 74 25.98 4.98 3.38
CA LEU A 74 25.09 4.75 2.24
C LEU A 74 23.62 4.65 2.64
N ALA A 75 23.32 4.05 3.80
CA ALA A 75 21.96 4.00 4.35
C ALA A 75 21.45 5.40 4.70
N HIS A 76 22.25 6.20 5.40
CA HIS A 76 21.88 7.58 5.76
C HIS A 76 21.67 8.45 4.50
N LEU A 77 22.51 8.30 3.47
CA LEU A 77 22.31 9.02 2.21
C LEU A 77 21.00 8.61 1.51
N ALA A 78 20.64 7.33 1.55
CA ALA A 78 19.38 6.86 0.97
C ALA A 78 18.16 7.39 1.72
N GLU A 79 18.23 7.47 3.06
CA GLU A 79 17.20 8.09 3.91
C GLU A 79 17.04 9.59 3.57
N MET A 80 18.15 10.34 3.50
CA MET A 80 18.12 11.76 3.13
C MET A 80 17.51 11.99 1.74
N GLU A 81 17.82 11.15 0.75
CA GLU A 81 17.21 11.25 -0.58
C GLU A 81 15.68 11.04 -0.53
N GLN A 82 15.21 10.11 0.29
CA GLN A 82 13.77 9.88 0.48
C GLN A 82 13.08 11.08 1.14
N GLU A 83 13.69 11.66 2.17
CA GLU A 83 13.18 12.85 2.84
C GLU A 83 13.02 14.02 1.85
N ILE A 84 14.03 14.28 1.02
CA ILE A 84 13.98 15.31 -0.02
C ILE A 84 12.84 15.06 -1.03
N ILE A 85 12.60 13.81 -1.42
CA ILE A 85 11.49 13.44 -2.31
C ILE A 85 10.15 13.74 -1.64
N VAL A 86 9.98 13.35 -0.39
CA VAL A 86 8.77 13.60 0.39
C VAL A 86 8.53 15.09 0.55
N GLU A 87 9.55 15.86 0.92
CA GLU A 87 9.47 17.31 1.02
C GLU A 87 9.03 17.95 -0.31
N ARG A 88 9.62 17.51 -1.43
CA ARG A 88 9.23 18.03 -2.75
C ARG A 88 7.77 17.72 -3.09
N ILE A 89 7.26 16.55 -2.72
CA ILE A 89 5.86 16.19 -2.93
C ILE A 89 4.95 17.09 -2.10
N ILE A 90 5.29 17.29 -0.82
CA ILE A 90 4.52 18.15 0.09
C ILE A 90 4.48 19.59 -0.43
N LEU A 91 5.64 20.15 -0.80
CA LEU A 91 5.73 21.50 -1.37
C LEU A 91 4.94 21.62 -2.67
N GLY A 92 5.01 20.61 -3.55
CA GLY A 92 4.23 20.58 -4.78
C GLY A 92 2.72 20.52 -4.53
N GLN A 93 2.29 19.79 -3.50
CA GLN A 93 0.88 19.74 -3.09
C GLN A 93 0.44 21.09 -2.51
N GLN A 94 1.22 21.71 -1.63
CA GLN A 94 0.91 23.02 -1.07
C GLN A 94 0.80 24.09 -2.16
N GLU A 95 1.74 24.11 -3.11
CA GLU A 95 1.71 25.04 -4.24
C GLU A 95 0.47 24.83 -5.11
N ALA A 96 0.13 23.57 -5.42
CA ALA A 96 -1.09 23.26 -6.16
C ALA A 96 -2.34 23.72 -5.40
N GLN A 97 -2.37 23.58 -4.07
CA GLN A 97 -3.47 24.02 -3.22
C GLN A 97 -3.59 25.55 -3.20
N CYS A 98 -2.47 26.28 -3.09
CA CYS A 98 -2.42 27.74 -3.18
C CYS A 98 -2.90 28.25 -4.54
N GLN A 99 -2.60 27.53 -5.62
CA GLN A 99 -3.11 27.80 -6.98
C GLN A 99 -4.60 27.42 -7.15
N GLY A 100 -5.26 26.93 -6.10
CA GLY A 100 -6.66 26.51 -6.15
C GLY A 100 -6.90 25.19 -6.91
N LYS A 101 -5.86 24.41 -7.20
CA LYS A 101 -6.01 23.10 -7.86
C LYS A 101 -6.50 22.08 -6.85
N HIS A 102 -7.53 21.34 -7.24
CA HIS A 102 -8.09 20.25 -6.44
C HIS A 102 -7.21 18.99 -6.54
N ILE A 103 -6.50 18.66 -5.46
CA ILE A 103 -5.54 17.54 -5.39
C ILE A 103 -6.23 16.19 -5.11
N SER A 104 -7.47 16.25 -4.64
CA SER A 104 -8.25 15.08 -4.26
C SER A 104 -9.08 14.56 -5.43
N ARG A 105 -9.86 13.50 -5.17
CA ARG A 105 -10.78 12.90 -6.15
C ARG A 105 -11.69 13.98 -6.78
N PRO A 106 -11.81 14.08 -8.12
CA PRO A 106 -12.51 15.16 -8.79
C PRO A 106 -13.90 15.44 -8.20
N GLU A 107 -14.21 16.73 -8.02
CA GLU A 107 -15.55 17.17 -7.62
C GLU A 107 -16.58 16.65 -8.63
N GLY A 108 -17.70 16.08 -8.13
CA GLY A 108 -18.71 15.41 -8.97
C GLY A 108 -18.44 13.94 -9.31
N SER A 109 -17.30 13.36 -8.90
CA SER A 109 -17.08 11.89 -9.01
C SER A 109 -17.90 11.05 -8.03
N VAL A 110 -18.61 11.72 -7.12
CA VAL A 110 -19.68 11.11 -6.30
C VAL A 110 -20.82 10.83 -7.26
N LYS A 111 -20.94 9.56 -7.66
CA LYS A 111 -22.04 9.10 -8.53
C LYS A 111 -23.36 9.50 -7.88
N GLY A 112 -24.27 10.10 -8.65
CA GLY A 112 -25.61 10.40 -8.19
C GLY A 112 -26.29 9.14 -7.64
N VAL A 113 -27.20 9.30 -6.67
CA VAL A 113 -27.84 8.18 -5.97
C VAL A 113 -28.45 7.18 -6.96
N GLU A 114 -29.12 7.66 -7.99
CA GLU A 114 -29.68 6.81 -9.07
C GLU A 114 -28.62 6.04 -9.85
N GLN A 115 -27.51 6.70 -10.22
CA GLN A 115 -26.42 6.06 -10.97
C GLN A 115 -25.72 4.99 -10.12
N PHE A 116 -25.52 5.25 -8.84
CA PHE A 116 -24.97 4.30 -7.89
C PHE A 116 -25.86 3.06 -7.73
N LEU A 117 -27.18 3.24 -7.61
CA LEU A 117 -28.14 2.13 -7.53
C LEU A 117 -28.23 1.34 -8.84
N LYS A 118 -28.13 2.02 -10.00
CA LYS A 118 -28.16 1.40 -11.32
C LYS A 118 -26.94 0.53 -11.62
N GLU A 119 -25.78 0.83 -11.06
CA GLU A 119 -24.59 -0.01 -11.17
C GLU A 119 -24.64 -1.21 -10.21
N ASN A 120 -25.25 -1.02 -9.03
CA ASN A 120 -25.34 -2.03 -7.98
C ASN A 120 -26.70 -2.76 -7.96
N ARG A 121 -27.29 -3.04 -9.13
CA ARG A 121 -28.65 -3.63 -9.25
C ARG A 121 -28.82 -4.91 -8.44
N LYS A 122 -27.85 -5.81 -8.50
CA LYS A 122 -27.88 -7.09 -7.76
C LYS A 122 -27.96 -6.87 -6.25
N VAL A 123 -27.20 -5.89 -5.74
CA VAL A 123 -27.21 -5.53 -4.31
C VAL A 123 -28.59 -4.96 -3.92
N VAL A 124 -29.17 -4.10 -4.75
CA VAL A 124 -30.51 -3.53 -4.53
C VAL A 124 -31.58 -4.62 -4.53
N GLU A 125 -31.48 -5.59 -5.44
CA GLU A 125 -32.38 -6.72 -5.53
C GLU A 125 -32.35 -7.59 -4.25
N PHE A 126 -31.15 -7.99 -3.80
CA PHE A 126 -31.01 -8.75 -2.55
C PHE A 126 -31.47 -7.96 -1.31
N LEU A 127 -31.26 -6.63 -1.30
CA LEU A 127 -31.76 -5.77 -0.23
C LEU A 127 -33.28 -5.63 -0.23
N ARG A 128 -33.95 -5.72 -1.39
CA ARG A 128 -35.42 -5.63 -1.53
C ARG A 128 -36.13 -6.96 -1.25
N HIS A 129 -35.56 -8.09 -1.68
CA HIS A 129 -36.14 -9.42 -1.42
C HIS A 129 -36.11 -9.79 0.07
N GLY A 130 -35.16 -9.24 0.83
CA GLY A 130 -35.00 -9.55 2.25
C GLY A 130 -34.46 -10.98 2.47
N GLY A 131 -33.97 -11.26 3.68
CA GLY A 131 -33.53 -12.60 4.09
C GLY A 131 -32.02 -12.85 4.07
N PHE A 132 -31.21 -11.94 3.52
CA PHE A 132 -29.74 -12.03 3.59
C PHE A 132 -29.15 -10.94 4.48
N SER A 133 -28.11 -11.28 5.24
CA SER A 133 -27.34 -10.32 6.02
C SER A 133 -26.47 -9.44 5.11
N ILE A 134 -26.10 -8.25 5.59
CA ILE A 134 -25.26 -7.29 4.85
C ILE A 134 -23.93 -7.94 4.41
N ARG A 135 -23.35 -8.81 5.26
CA ARG A 135 -22.10 -9.51 4.96
C ARG A 135 -22.29 -10.57 3.86
N GLU A 136 -23.38 -11.33 3.91
CA GLU A 136 -23.70 -12.32 2.89
C GLU A 136 -23.91 -11.66 1.52
N ILE A 137 -24.65 -10.54 1.46
CA ILE A 137 -24.85 -9.77 0.23
C ILE A 137 -23.53 -9.25 -0.31
N ALA A 138 -22.65 -8.76 0.56
CA ALA A 138 -21.32 -8.28 0.18
C ALA A 138 -20.47 -9.39 -0.48
N THR A 139 -20.48 -10.59 0.09
CA THR A 139 -19.81 -11.76 -0.50
C THR A 139 -20.44 -12.22 -1.81
N LEU A 140 -21.78 -12.30 -1.88
CA LEU A 140 -22.51 -12.76 -3.08
C LEU A 140 -22.33 -11.81 -4.26
N CYS A 141 -22.25 -10.51 -3.98
CA CYS A 141 -22.10 -9.47 -5.00
C CYS A 141 -20.64 -9.05 -5.25
N TYR A 142 -19.67 -9.64 -4.54
CA TYR A 142 -18.25 -9.25 -4.59
C TYR A 142 -18.00 -7.74 -4.38
N VAL A 143 -18.72 -7.14 -3.41
CA VAL A 143 -18.60 -5.72 -3.08
C VAL A 143 -18.22 -5.54 -1.61
N SER A 144 -17.70 -4.36 -1.27
CA SER A 144 -17.43 -4.04 0.13
C SER A 144 -18.74 -3.94 0.94
N ALA A 145 -18.72 -4.34 2.21
CA ALA A 145 -19.86 -4.16 3.11
C ALA A 145 -20.31 -2.70 3.20
N LYS A 146 -19.38 -1.76 3.04
CA LYS A 146 -19.66 -0.32 3.00
C LYS A 146 -20.50 0.08 1.78
N THR A 147 -20.25 -0.53 0.62
CA THR A 147 -21.05 -0.32 -0.60
C THR A 147 -22.49 -0.79 -0.39
N VAL A 148 -22.68 -1.97 0.23
CA VAL A 148 -24.02 -2.51 0.54
C VAL A 148 -24.76 -1.62 1.54
N MET A 149 -24.06 -1.15 2.57
CA MET A 149 -24.62 -0.23 3.57
C MET A 149 -25.03 1.10 2.94
N ASN A 150 -24.18 1.68 2.09
CA ASN A 150 -24.51 2.90 1.34
C ASN A 150 -25.72 2.68 0.41
N ALA A 151 -25.84 1.52 -0.24
CA ALA A 151 -27.01 1.18 -1.06
C ALA A 151 -28.28 1.05 -0.22
N LYS A 152 -28.20 0.46 0.99
CA LYS A 152 -29.32 0.39 1.93
C LYS A 152 -29.77 1.79 2.36
N HIS A 153 -28.84 2.68 2.73
CA HIS A 153 -29.16 4.06 3.07
C HIS A 153 -29.77 4.83 1.90
N ALA A 154 -29.25 4.62 0.68
CA ALA A 154 -29.79 5.22 -0.54
C ALA A 154 -31.25 4.79 -0.82
N ILE A 155 -31.56 3.48 -0.69
CA ILE A 155 -32.92 2.96 -0.87
C ILE A 155 -33.88 3.51 0.20
N SER A 156 -33.44 3.58 1.46
CA SER A 156 -34.25 4.17 2.53
C SER A 156 -34.53 5.66 2.30
N ALA A 157 -33.56 6.41 1.79
CA ALA A 157 -33.74 7.81 1.42
C ALA A 157 -34.72 7.97 0.23
N GLU A 158 -34.61 7.12 -0.81
CA GLU A 158 -35.52 7.13 -1.96
C GLU A 158 -36.98 6.83 -1.55
N SER A 159 -37.17 5.88 -0.63
CA SER A 159 -38.50 5.50 -0.11
C SER A 159 -39.17 6.65 0.65
N ALA A 160 -38.41 7.42 1.45
CA ALA A 160 -38.90 8.56 2.22
C ALA A 160 -39.30 9.77 1.35
N VAL A 161 -38.59 10.00 0.24
CA VAL A 161 -38.91 11.06 -0.72
C VAL A 161 -40.20 10.75 -1.48
N SER A 162 -40.45 9.49 -1.85
CA SER A 162 -41.69 9.09 -2.54
C SER A 162 -42.94 9.25 -1.65
N ALA A 163 -42.82 9.02 -0.33
CA ALA A 163 -43.94 9.15 0.62
C ALA A 163 -44.37 10.62 0.86
N THR A 164 -43.47 11.58 0.61
CA THR A 164 -43.76 13.02 0.81
C THR A 164 -44.47 13.64 -0.40
N ALA A 165 -44.29 13.08 -1.60
CA ALA A 165 -44.93 13.53 -2.83
C ALA A 165 -46.41 13.11 -2.97
N VAL A 166 -46.90 12.19 -2.12
CA VAL A 166 -48.28 11.64 -2.16
C VAL A 166 -49.10 12.13 -0.96
N ARG A 167 -49.18 13.45 -0.75
CA ARG A 167 -50.29 14.00 0.07
C ARG A 167 -51.51 14.19 -0.83
N PRO A 168 -52.57 13.37 -0.72
CA PRO A 168 -53.82 13.65 -1.40
C PRO A 168 -54.54 14.80 -0.66
N GLY A 169 -54.66 15.94 -1.34
CA GLY A 169 -55.71 16.97 -1.26
C GLY A 169 -56.04 17.64 0.08
N ILE A 170 -56.41 18.92 0.02
CA ILE A 170 -57.75 19.36 0.44
C ILE A 170 -58.18 20.46 -0.53
N GLY A 171 -59.21 20.19 -1.34
CA GLY A 171 -60.01 21.19 -2.03
C GLY A 171 -61.25 21.52 -1.22
#